data_AF-A0AAV2LZX5-F1
#
_entry.id   AF-A0AAV2LZX5-F1
#
_cell.length_a   1.000
_cell.length_b   1.000
_cell.length_c   1.000
_cell.angle_alpha   90.00
_cell.angle_beta   90.00
_cell.angle_gamma   90.00
#
_symmetry.space_group_name_H-M   'P 1'
#
loop_
_entity.id
_entity.type
_entity.pdbx_description
1 polymer ?
#
loop_
_entity_poly.entity_id
_entity_poly.type
_entity_poly.pdbx_seq_one_letter_code
_entity_poly.pdbx_strand_id
1 'polypeptide(L)'
;MNGALLTASLCLLWASMVSCNRLVCYYNSEAATRGPGGQLLPANIDPNLCTHIIFGFASVDNTKELVPTQASDTTLYTALNSLKSSNAQLKTLLAVGGPGFDSQKFHSMVASSNSRSRFIASAISLLQTYNFDGLNLDWRYPGDATKQDKNRFVSLCQELRTAFNAASPRLLLSASVSAEKTMIVNSYPTPVALANALDFINVLTFGFHDPSSAVTAHHSPLGALSSNAADTKTTEYAMNYWASDLGVPAAKLNMGIAAYGVAFNLTDPSVSGPGAATSGPAEEGCFGGPPGIWSNYEICLYTDGATGQWIADQSVPYAVEEGQWVGFDNTASIDDKVTHITTKGYGGAVVWSLDLDDFTGRFCKDGNNPFISHLKDQLDAASTPNAGSVCSGGSGRFPNPADETTFYSFSCNNLVCYYNREAATRGFTPANIDPGLCTHIVFGFAAVNNQNELTATAPTDTALFTELNNLKNSNANLKTLLAVGGPAFDNQKFSSMVASSKTRSSFITSVITFLQSNGFHGLNLDWRYPGDANSQPRDKDRFTSLCQELQTAFKAESPTLILSASVSADKALIDDSYEVALIAA
;
A
#
# COMPACT_ATOMS: atom_id res chain seq x y z
N MET A 1 -15.12 48.28 -33.23
CA MET A 1 -13.76 48.82 -33.04
C MET A 1 -13.61 49.12 -31.55
N ASN A 2 -12.61 48.71 -30.80
CA ASN A 2 -11.63 47.63 -30.87
C ASN A 2 -10.89 47.70 -29.53
N GLY A 3 -10.76 46.57 -28.83
CA GLY A 3 -9.72 46.29 -27.83
C GLY A 3 -9.77 47.10 -26.53
N ALA A 4 -9.19 46.65 -25.42
CA ALA A 4 -8.60 45.39 -25.00
C ALA A 4 -8.16 45.64 -23.56
N LEU A 5 -8.44 44.73 -22.63
CA LEU A 5 -7.62 44.48 -21.44
C LEU A 5 -8.09 43.15 -20.82
N LEU A 6 -7.64 42.07 -21.49
CA LEU A 6 -7.37 40.79 -20.87
C LEU A 6 -6.11 40.97 -20.00
N THR A 7 -6.17 40.55 -18.73
CA THR A 7 -5.25 39.61 -18.07
C THR A 7 -5.35 39.76 -16.55
N ALA A 8 -6.01 38.80 -15.89
CA ALA A 8 -5.74 38.41 -14.50
C ALA A 8 -6.18 36.95 -14.33
N SER A 9 -5.24 36.06 -14.66
CA SER A 9 -4.91 34.77 -14.03
C SER A 9 -6.07 34.01 -13.36
N LEU A 10 -6.64 32.94 -13.91
CA LEU A 10 -6.03 31.64 -14.25
C LEU A 10 -5.05 31.09 -13.18
N CYS A 11 -5.50 31.02 -11.93
CA CYS A 11 -4.89 30.20 -10.87
C CYS A 11 -5.99 29.47 -10.10
N LEU A 12 -6.58 28.42 -10.68
CA LEU A 12 -7.49 27.48 -9.98
C LEU A 12 -7.67 26.20 -10.82
N LEU A 13 -6.58 25.59 -11.24
CA LEU A 13 -6.53 24.20 -11.69
C LEU A 13 -5.19 23.66 -11.18
N TRP A 14 -5.13 22.36 -10.89
CA TRP A 14 -4.09 21.68 -10.08
C TRP A 14 -4.37 21.68 -8.57
N ALA A 15 -5.60 21.31 -8.20
CA ALA A 15 -5.70 20.32 -7.12
C ALA A 15 -5.14 19.03 -7.71
N SER A 16 -3.87 18.72 -7.44
CA SER A 16 -3.34 17.37 -7.61
C SER A 16 -4.23 16.44 -6.80
N MET A 17 -5.11 15.70 -7.48
CA MET A 17 -5.81 14.57 -6.88
C MET A 17 -4.74 13.57 -6.48
N VAL A 18 -4.32 13.61 -5.22
CA VAL A 18 -3.67 12.46 -4.59
C VAL A 18 -4.78 11.42 -4.44
N SER A 19 -5.01 10.64 -5.50
CA SER A 19 -5.82 9.44 -5.41
C SER A 19 -4.96 8.40 -4.71
N CYS A 20 -5.18 8.17 -3.42
CA CYS A 20 -4.65 6.99 -2.76
C CYS A 20 -5.29 5.76 -3.43
N ASN A 21 -4.48 4.91 -4.05
CA ASN A 21 -4.97 3.71 -4.71
C ASN A 21 -5.67 2.79 -3.70
N ARG A 22 -6.86 2.31 -4.03
CA ARG A 22 -7.60 1.38 -3.18
C ARG A 22 -7.04 -0.03 -3.36
N LEU A 23 -6.49 -0.62 -2.29
CA LEU A 23 -6.23 -2.05 -2.21
C LEU A 23 -7.38 -2.74 -1.46
N VAL A 24 -8.22 -3.44 -2.23
CA VAL A 24 -9.40 -4.15 -1.73
C VAL A 24 -9.08 -5.64 -1.65
N CYS A 25 -9.15 -6.25 -0.47
CA CYS A 25 -8.79 -7.66 -0.29
C CYS A 25 -10.00 -8.47 0.13
N TYR A 26 -10.28 -9.57 -0.57
CA TYR A 26 -11.27 -10.54 -0.09
C TYR A 26 -10.71 -11.38 1.05
N TYR A 27 -11.52 -11.58 2.08
CA TYR A 27 -11.37 -12.64 3.08
C TYR A 27 -12.42 -13.72 2.80
N ASN A 28 -12.01 -14.91 2.39
CA ASN A 28 -12.90 -16.05 2.21
C ASN A 28 -13.18 -16.72 3.57
N SER A 29 -14.43 -16.77 4.02
CA SER A 29 -14.80 -17.33 5.32
C SER A 29 -14.47 -18.82 5.47
N GLU A 30 -14.38 -19.57 4.36
CA GLU A 30 -13.95 -20.97 4.36
C GLU A 30 -12.52 -21.16 4.90
N ALA A 31 -11.68 -20.11 4.80
CA ALA A 31 -10.32 -20.12 5.33
C ALA A 31 -10.30 -20.32 6.85
N ALA A 32 -11.35 -19.95 7.58
CA ALA A 32 -11.44 -20.15 9.02
C ALA A 32 -11.50 -21.64 9.41
N THR A 33 -11.88 -22.52 8.47
CA THR A 33 -12.09 -23.96 8.71
C THR A 33 -11.09 -24.85 7.98
N ARG A 34 -10.13 -24.27 7.24
CA ARG A 34 -9.07 -25.04 6.58
C ARG A 34 -8.16 -25.74 7.60
N GLY A 35 -7.44 -26.77 7.14
CA GLY A 35 -6.50 -27.53 7.94
C GLY A 35 -5.27 -26.72 8.39
N PRO A 36 -4.40 -27.32 9.23
CA PRO A 36 -3.18 -26.67 9.68
C PRO A 36 -2.32 -26.17 8.51
N GLY A 37 -1.90 -24.91 8.56
CA GLY A 37 -1.13 -24.25 7.50
C GLY A 37 -1.98 -23.44 6.51
N GLY A 38 -3.23 -23.85 6.25
CA GLY A 38 -4.17 -23.12 5.38
C GLY A 38 -5.23 -22.31 6.15
N GLN A 39 -5.28 -22.43 7.48
CA GLN A 39 -6.26 -21.72 8.30
C GLN A 39 -5.90 -20.25 8.51
N LEU A 40 -6.74 -19.34 8.01
CA LEU A 40 -6.64 -17.90 8.27
C LEU A 40 -7.88 -17.44 9.05
N LEU A 41 -7.69 -17.00 10.29
CA LEU A 41 -8.74 -16.34 11.07
C LEU A 41 -8.64 -14.82 10.92
N PRO A 42 -9.74 -14.06 11.05
CA PRO A 42 -9.70 -12.61 10.91
C PRO A 42 -8.72 -11.93 11.87
N ALA A 43 -8.55 -12.48 13.08
CA ALA A 43 -7.61 -11.97 14.08
C ALA A 43 -6.13 -12.10 13.67
N ASN A 44 -5.81 -12.87 12.63
CA ASN A 44 -4.45 -13.05 12.11
C ASN A 44 -4.16 -12.18 10.88
N ILE A 45 -5.13 -11.40 10.41
CA ILE A 45 -4.96 -10.48 9.30
C ILE A 45 -4.25 -9.21 9.82
N ASP A 46 -3.21 -8.76 9.13
CA ASP A 46 -2.61 -7.44 9.40
C ASP A 46 -3.62 -6.33 9.02
N PRO A 47 -4.08 -5.51 9.99
CA PRO A 47 -5.04 -4.42 9.75
C PRO A 47 -4.56 -3.35 8.76
N ASN A 48 -3.26 -3.27 8.46
CA ASN A 48 -2.67 -2.26 7.57
C ASN A 48 -2.34 -2.78 6.16
N LEU A 49 -2.54 -4.09 5.92
CA LEU A 49 -2.21 -4.71 4.64
C LEU A 49 -3.12 -4.25 3.50
N CYS A 50 -4.38 -3.95 3.78
CA CYS A 50 -5.36 -3.53 2.79
C CYS A 50 -6.13 -2.31 3.26
N THR A 51 -6.55 -1.44 2.33
CA THR A 51 -7.39 -0.29 2.68
C THR A 51 -8.85 -0.71 2.91
N HIS A 52 -9.29 -1.76 2.20
CA HIS A 52 -10.60 -2.36 2.36
C HIS A 52 -10.48 -3.88 2.49
N ILE A 53 -11.25 -4.48 3.39
CA ILE A 53 -11.43 -5.95 3.44
C ILE A 53 -12.90 -6.29 3.16
N ILE A 54 -13.12 -7.16 2.19
CA ILE A 54 -14.45 -7.70 1.86
C ILE A 54 -14.59 -9.10 2.46
N PHE A 55 -15.48 -9.25 3.43
CA PHE A 55 -15.85 -10.56 3.97
C PHE A 55 -16.72 -11.32 2.97
N GLY A 56 -16.23 -12.42 2.42
CA GLY A 56 -17.01 -13.38 1.63
C GLY A 56 -17.43 -14.57 2.48
N PHE A 57 -18.69 -14.99 2.56
CA PHE A 57 -19.89 -14.35 2.01
C PHE A 57 -21.12 -14.51 2.91
N ALA A 58 -22.05 -13.58 2.78
CA ALA A 58 -23.44 -13.69 3.24
C ALA A 58 -24.34 -14.28 2.15
N SER A 59 -25.55 -14.70 2.55
CA SER A 59 -26.58 -15.25 1.67
C SER A 59 -27.83 -14.37 1.66
N VAL A 60 -28.73 -14.67 0.73
CA VAL A 60 -30.13 -14.24 0.77
C VAL A 60 -31.01 -15.42 1.15
N ASP A 61 -31.96 -15.21 2.05
CA ASP A 61 -32.87 -16.26 2.49
C ASP A 61 -34.17 -16.32 1.65
N ASN A 62 -35.12 -17.16 2.08
CA ASN A 62 -36.41 -17.27 1.40
C ASN A 62 -37.30 -16.04 1.57
N THR A 63 -37.11 -15.25 2.64
CA THR A 63 -37.84 -14.00 2.91
C THR A 63 -37.28 -12.79 2.15
N LYS A 64 -36.18 -13.00 1.42
CA LYS A 64 -35.42 -12.01 0.61
C LYS A 64 -34.60 -11.06 1.46
N GLU A 65 -34.20 -11.50 2.64
CA GLU A 65 -33.36 -10.75 3.56
C GLU A 65 -31.89 -11.18 3.43
N LEU A 66 -30.98 -10.24 3.69
CA LEU A 66 -29.56 -10.53 3.82
C LEU A 66 -29.31 -11.25 5.14
N VAL A 67 -28.69 -12.43 5.08
CA VAL A 67 -28.43 -13.27 6.25
C VAL A 67 -26.99 -13.82 6.23
N PRO A 68 -26.38 -14.12 7.39
CA PRO A 68 -25.17 -14.93 7.44
C PRO A 68 -25.36 -16.26 6.70
N THR A 69 -24.32 -16.77 6.06
CA THR A 69 -24.39 -18.09 5.40
C THR A 69 -24.48 -19.18 6.45
N GLN A 70 -23.75 -19.02 7.55
CA GLN A 70 -23.77 -19.90 8.72
C GLN A 70 -23.84 -19.07 10.00
N ALA A 71 -24.39 -19.65 11.08
CA ALA A 71 -24.50 -18.96 12.37
C ALA A 71 -23.12 -18.54 12.92
N SER A 72 -22.09 -19.36 12.69
CA SER A 72 -20.70 -19.10 13.10
C SER A 72 -20.07 -17.88 12.42
N ASP A 73 -20.56 -17.47 11.24
CA ASP A 73 -20.01 -16.32 10.50
C ASP A 73 -20.13 -15.03 11.33
N THR A 74 -21.15 -14.93 12.19
CA THR A 74 -21.35 -13.78 13.08
C THR A 74 -20.17 -13.53 14.01
N THR A 75 -19.51 -14.60 14.48
CA THR A 75 -18.29 -14.50 15.29
C THR A 75 -17.11 -13.99 14.45
N LEU A 76 -17.01 -14.45 13.20
CA LEU A 76 -15.99 -13.99 12.26
C LEU A 76 -16.22 -12.53 11.84
N TYR A 77 -17.49 -12.10 11.70
CA TYR A 77 -17.84 -10.71 11.45
C TYR A 77 -17.35 -9.79 12.57
N THR A 78 -17.62 -10.15 13.82
CA THR A 78 -17.13 -9.38 14.98
C THR A 78 -15.60 -9.35 15.03
N ALA A 79 -14.94 -10.49 14.79
CA ALA A 79 -13.48 -10.57 14.78
C ALA A 79 -12.88 -9.70 13.67
N LEU A 80 -13.40 -9.76 12.44
CA LEU A 80 -12.91 -8.93 11.33
C LEU A 80 -13.08 -7.44 11.63
N ASN A 81 -14.25 -7.03 12.11
CA ASN A 81 -14.51 -5.62 12.38
C ASN A 81 -13.70 -5.08 13.57
N SER A 82 -13.19 -5.95 14.45
CA SER A 82 -12.30 -5.56 15.55
C SER A 82 -10.94 -5.04 15.07
N LEU A 83 -10.49 -5.42 13.86
CA LEU A 83 -9.23 -4.96 13.24
C LEU A 83 -9.19 -3.42 13.10
N LYS A 84 -10.37 -2.78 12.98
CA LYS A 84 -10.48 -1.32 12.91
C LYS A 84 -10.01 -0.61 14.19
N SER A 85 -9.87 -1.32 15.30
CA SER A 85 -9.29 -0.78 16.54
C SER A 85 -7.78 -0.52 16.41
N SER A 86 -7.10 -1.31 15.56
CA SER A 86 -5.68 -1.16 15.26
C SER A 86 -5.43 -0.25 14.05
N ASN A 87 -6.37 -0.23 13.10
CA ASN A 87 -6.35 0.70 11.96
C ASN A 87 -7.72 1.34 11.75
N ALA A 88 -7.91 2.56 12.28
CA ALA A 88 -9.18 3.29 12.17
C ALA A 88 -9.53 3.72 10.72
N GLN A 89 -8.59 3.65 9.78
CA GLN A 89 -8.83 3.98 8.37
C GLN A 89 -9.34 2.78 7.57
N LEU A 90 -9.12 1.55 8.04
CA LEU A 90 -9.59 0.33 7.41
C LEU A 90 -11.11 0.35 7.22
N LYS A 91 -11.55 -0.05 6.04
CA LYS A 91 -12.97 -0.25 5.72
C LYS A 91 -13.29 -1.73 5.55
N THR A 92 -14.35 -2.19 6.18
CA THR A 92 -14.84 -3.56 6.06
C THR A 92 -16.16 -3.58 5.32
N LEU A 93 -16.29 -4.43 4.30
CA LEU A 93 -17.55 -4.66 3.60
C LEU A 93 -17.97 -6.11 3.74
N LEU A 94 -19.28 -6.37 3.75
CA LEU A 94 -19.82 -7.72 3.63
C LEU A 94 -20.19 -7.99 2.17
N ALA A 95 -19.71 -9.09 1.60
CA ALA A 95 -20.15 -9.53 0.28
C ALA A 95 -21.35 -10.47 0.38
N VAL A 96 -22.30 -10.33 -0.54
CA VAL A 96 -23.38 -11.30 -0.77
C VAL A 96 -23.21 -11.92 -2.15
N GLY A 97 -23.35 -13.24 -2.25
CA GLY A 97 -23.14 -13.97 -3.49
C GLY A 97 -21.82 -14.75 -3.50
N GLY A 98 -21.02 -14.57 -4.55
CA GLY A 98 -19.72 -15.22 -4.72
C GLY A 98 -19.73 -16.49 -5.58
N PRO A 99 -18.56 -17.14 -5.75
CA PRO A 99 -18.43 -18.42 -6.45
C PRO A 99 -19.38 -19.48 -5.86
N GLY A 100 -20.06 -20.26 -6.72
CA GLY A 100 -20.95 -21.33 -6.30
C GLY A 100 -22.29 -20.89 -5.68
N PHE A 101 -22.57 -19.58 -5.60
CA PHE A 101 -23.83 -19.08 -5.05
C PHE A 101 -25.05 -19.42 -5.93
N ASP A 102 -26.15 -19.83 -5.30
CA ASP A 102 -27.43 -20.08 -5.99
C ASP A 102 -28.03 -18.78 -6.53
N SER A 103 -27.88 -18.57 -7.84
CA SER A 103 -28.38 -17.38 -8.55
C SER A 103 -29.90 -17.19 -8.44
N GLN A 104 -30.68 -18.23 -8.14
CA GLN A 104 -32.13 -18.13 -7.94
C GLN A 104 -32.48 -17.26 -6.73
N LYS A 105 -31.60 -17.24 -5.71
CA LYS A 105 -31.74 -16.35 -4.55
C LYS A 105 -31.67 -14.88 -4.97
N PHE A 106 -30.73 -14.51 -5.84
CA PHE A 106 -30.68 -13.15 -6.41
C PHE A 106 -31.91 -12.85 -7.26
N HIS A 107 -32.26 -13.75 -8.19
CA HIS A 107 -33.42 -13.59 -9.06
C HIS A 107 -34.68 -13.26 -8.26
N SER A 108 -34.95 -14.07 -7.25
CA SER A 108 -36.15 -13.92 -6.40
C SER A 108 -36.13 -12.67 -5.53
N MET A 109 -34.94 -12.18 -5.13
CA MET A 109 -34.80 -10.95 -4.35
C MET A 109 -34.99 -9.70 -5.19
N VAL A 110 -34.47 -9.67 -6.42
CA VAL A 110 -34.58 -8.48 -7.28
C VAL A 110 -35.91 -8.37 -8.03
N ALA A 111 -36.72 -9.44 -8.03
CA ALA A 111 -37.94 -9.60 -8.82
C ALA A 111 -38.97 -8.47 -8.68
N SER A 112 -39.08 -7.84 -7.49
CA SER A 112 -40.05 -6.78 -7.21
C SER A 112 -39.46 -5.65 -6.37
N SER A 113 -40.06 -4.46 -6.40
CA SER A 113 -39.66 -3.36 -5.50
C SER A 113 -39.82 -3.73 -4.03
N ASN A 114 -40.88 -4.45 -3.66
CA ASN A 114 -41.10 -4.88 -2.28
C ASN A 114 -40.01 -5.85 -1.77
N SER A 115 -39.59 -6.82 -2.60
CA SER A 115 -38.51 -7.75 -2.24
C SER A 115 -37.15 -7.04 -2.13
N ARG A 116 -36.86 -6.09 -3.03
CA ARG A 116 -35.65 -5.25 -2.91
C ARG A 116 -35.66 -4.38 -1.66
N SER A 117 -36.78 -3.75 -1.31
CA SER A 117 -36.91 -2.96 -0.08
C SER A 117 -36.66 -3.80 1.18
N ARG A 118 -37.14 -5.06 1.22
CA ARG A 118 -36.84 -5.99 2.32
C ARG A 118 -35.36 -6.34 2.41
N PHE A 119 -34.74 -6.64 1.27
CA PHE A 119 -33.30 -6.89 1.20
C PHE A 119 -32.49 -5.68 1.68
N ILE A 120 -32.84 -4.47 1.23
CA ILE A 120 -32.17 -3.23 1.61
C ILE A 120 -32.28 -2.98 3.12
N ALA A 121 -33.47 -3.15 3.70
CA ALA A 121 -33.69 -2.95 5.12
C ALA A 121 -32.90 -3.95 5.99
N SER A 122 -32.93 -5.23 5.63
CA SER A 122 -32.15 -6.27 6.32
C SER A 122 -30.65 -6.09 6.14
N ALA A 123 -30.19 -5.65 4.97
CA ALA A 123 -28.78 -5.34 4.74
C ALA A 123 -28.29 -4.21 5.67
N ILE A 124 -29.02 -3.09 5.76
CA ILE A 124 -28.66 -2.00 6.69
C ILE A 124 -28.60 -2.51 8.14
N SER A 125 -29.63 -3.26 8.57
CA SER A 125 -29.71 -3.81 9.91
C SER A 125 -28.50 -4.71 10.24
N LEU A 126 -28.17 -5.65 9.35
CA LEU A 126 -27.08 -6.59 9.56
C LEU A 126 -25.72 -5.89 9.57
N LEU A 127 -25.48 -4.98 8.62
CA LEU A 127 -24.22 -4.25 8.51
C LEU A 127 -23.98 -3.39 9.75
N GLN A 128 -25.00 -2.67 10.24
CA GLN A 128 -24.90 -1.87 11.46
C GLN A 128 -24.71 -2.73 12.70
N THR A 129 -25.41 -3.87 12.79
CA THR A 129 -25.28 -4.80 13.93
C THR A 129 -23.86 -5.31 14.10
N TYR A 130 -23.17 -5.62 13.00
CA TYR A 130 -21.81 -6.15 13.01
C TYR A 130 -20.73 -5.12 12.67
N ASN A 131 -21.09 -3.83 12.64
CA ASN A 131 -20.18 -2.70 12.42
C ASN A 131 -19.43 -2.73 11.07
N PHE A 132 -20.05 -3.26 10.00
CA PHE A 132 -19.50 -3.16 8.65
C PHE A 132 -19.67 -1.75 8.08
N ASP A 133 -18.70 -1.30 7.28
CA ASP A 133 -18.72 -0.01 6.59
C ASP A 133 -19.49 -0.05 5.26
N GLY A 134 -19.88 -1.22 4.77
CA GLY A 134 -20.65 -1.32 3.52
C GLY A 134 -20.95 -2.73 3.00
N LEU A 135 -21.53 -2.78 1.80
CA LEU A 135 -21.93 -4.01 1.11
C LEU A 135 -21.22 -4.13 -0.25
N ASN A 136 -20.80 -5.33 -0.60
CA ASN A 136 -20.36 -5.69 -1.96
C ASN A 136 -21.36 -6.69 -2.58
N LEU A 137 -21.92 -6.35 -3.74
CA LEU A 137 -22.78 -7.26 -4.50
C LEU A 137 -21.93 -8.12 -5.43
N ASP A 138 -21.86 -9.43 -5.18
CA ASP A 138 -21.08 -10.38 -5.98
C ASP A 138 -22.00 -11.38 -6.70
N TRP A 139 -22.86 -10.85 -7.60
CA TRP A 139 -23.73 -11.67 -8.44
C TRP A 139 -23.01 -12.03 -9.74
N ARG A 140 -22.68 -13.32 -9.91
CA ARG A 140 -22.03 -13.87 -11.10
C ARG A 140 -22.97 -14.76 -11.94
N TYR A 141 -23.65 -14.27 -12.97
CA TYR A 141 -23.84 -12.86 -13.35
C TYR A 141 -25.32 -12.55 -13.64
N PRO A 142 -25.80 -11.32 -13.36
CA PRO A 142 -27.17 -10.94 -13.69
C PRO A 142 -27.41 -11.02 -15.19
N GLY A 143 -28.61 -11.41 -15.63
CA GLY A 143 -28.93 -11.49 -17.05
C GLY A 143 -28.54 -12.79 -17.76
N ASP A 144 -27.75 -13.67 -17.14
CA ASP A 144 -27.36 -14.96 -17.70
C ASP A 144 -28.55 -15.93 -17.74
N ALA A 145 -29.13 -16.26 -16.59
CA ALA A 145 -30.33 -17.10 -16.50
C ALA A 145 -31.62 -16.35 -16.89
N THR A 146 -31.75 -15.08 -16.51
CA THR A 146 -32.96 -14.28 -16.76
C THR A 146 -32.62 -12.89 -17.30
N LYS A 147 -32.93 -12.63 -18.56
CA LYS A 147 -32.63 -11.37 -19.26
C LYS A 147 -33.20 -10.10 -18.61
N GLN A 148 -34.25 -10.21 -17.79
CA GLN A 148 -34.83 -9.05 -17.08
C GLN A 148 -33.97 -8.61 -15.89
N ASP A 149 -33.17 -9.53 -15.33
CA ASP A 149 -32.45 -9.29 -14.09
C ASP A 149 -31.31 -8.28 -14.24
N LYS A 150 -30.76 -8.13 -15.44
CA LYS A 150 -29.77 -7.09 -15.75
C LYS A 150 -30.27 -5.67 -15.44
N ASN A 151 -31.54 -5.38 -15.72
CA ASN A 151 -32.14 -4.08 -15.39
C ASN A 151 -32.49 -3.99 -13.91
N ARG A 152 -32.98 -5.09 -13.32
CA ARG A 152 -33.35 -5.14 -11.90
C ARG A 152 -32.14 -4.99 -10.99
N PHE A 153 -30.98 -5.49 -11.40
CA PHE A 153 -29.71 -5.30 -10.70
C PHE A 153 -29.33 -3.83 -10.62
N VAL A 154 -29.47 -3.08 -11.72
CA VAL A 154 -29.24 -1.63 -11.72
C VAL A 154 -30.24 -0.92 -10.79
N SER A 155 -31.52 -1.29 -10.83
CA SER A 155 -32.53 -0.73 -9.90
C SER A 155 -32.18 -1.01 -8.44
N LEU A 156 -31.76 -2.24 -8.12
CA LEU A 156 -31.28 -2.59 -6.78
C LEU A 156 -30.12 -1.68 -6.34
N CYS A 157 -29.12 -1.48 -7.20
CA CYS A 157 -27.97 -0.63 -6.87
C CYS A 157 -28.39 0.83 -6.61
N GLN A 158 -29.31 1.37 -7.39
CA GLN A 158 -29.83 2.74 -7.21
C GLN A 158 -30.63 2.90 -5.91
N GLU A 159 -31.46 1.91 -5.60
CA GLU A 159 -32.25 1.87 -4.35
C GLU A 159 -31.33 1.72 -3.13
N LEU A 160 -30.35 0.82 -3.18
CA LEU A 160 -29.31 0.67 -2.15
C LEU A 160 -28.52 1.97 -1.96
N ARG A 161 -28.06 2.61 -3.03
CA ARG A 161 -27.34 3.90 -2.97
C ARG A 161 -28.14 4.95 -2.20
N THR A 162 -29.43 5.06 -2.53
CA THR A 162 -30.33 6.02 -1.87
C THR A 162 -30.43 5.74 -0.37
N ALA A 163 -30.67 4.47 0.00
CA ALA A 163 -30.79 4.07 1.40
C ALA A 163 -29.47 4.18 2.18
N PHE A 164 -28.34 3.81 1.56
CA PHE A 164 -27.01 3.84 2.18
C PHE A 164 -26.48 5.26 2.38
N ASN A 165 -26.83 6.19 1.49
CA ASN A 165 -26.56 7.62 1.69
C ASN A 165 -27.36 8.22 2.86
N ALA A 166 -28.56 7.67 3.13
CA ALA A 166 -29.40 8.12 4.24
C ALA A 166 -29.05 7.46 5.59
N ALA A 167 -28.28 6.36 5.57
CA ALA A 167 -27.77 5.72 6.78
C ALA A 167 -26.74 6.62 7.50
N SER A 168 -26.65 6.48 8.83
CA SER A 168 -25.67 7.19 9.65
C SER A 168 -24.89 6.20 10.52
N PRO A 169 -23.56 6.05 10.31
CA PRO A 169 -22.78 6.65 9.23
C PRO A 169 -23.22 6.13 7.84
N ARG A 170 -22.87 6.89 6.78
CA ARG A 170 -23.11 6.46 5.39
C ARG A 170 -22.40 5.13 5.14
N LEU A 171 -23.10 4.20 4.52
CA LEU A 171 -22.56 2.90 4.11
C LEU A 171 -21.98 2.95 2.69
N LEU A 172 -20.89 2.22 2.47
CA LEU A 172 -20.29 2.00 1.15
C LEU A 172 -21.07 0.95 0.37
N LEU A 173 -21.14 1.12 -0.94
CA LEU A 173 -21.72 0.15 -1.86
C LEU A 173 -20.76 -0.11 -3.02
N SER A 174 -20.39 -1.37 -3.21
CA SER A 174 -19.57 -1.84 -4.32
C SER A 174 -20.19 -3.07 -4.98
N ALA A 175 -19.67 -3.44 -6.15
CA ALA A 175 -20.05 -4.68 -6.82
C ALA A 175 -18.84 -5.32 -7.48
N SER A 176 -18.85 -6.65 -7.53
CA SER A 176 -17.88 -7.44 -8.29
C SER A 176 -18.49 -7.84 -9.63
N VAL A 177 -17.82 -7.48 -10.72
CA VAL A 177 -18.35 -7.56 -12.08
C VAL A 177 -17.43 -8.37 -12.98
N SER A 178 -17.98 -8.88 -14.08
CA SER A 178 -17.24 -9.67 -15.05
C SER A 178 -16.19 -8.84 -15.78
N ALA A 179 -15.09 -9.49 -16.16
CA ALA A 179 -14.11 -8.98 -17.10
C ALA A 179 -14.34 -9.44 -18.56
N GLU A 180 -15.25 -10.39 -18.80
CA GLU A 180 -15.49 -10.92 -20.14
C GLU A 180 -16.53 -10.08 -20.90
N LYS A 181 -16.15 -9.55 -22.07
CA LYS A 181 -17.00 -8.67 -22.89
C LYS A 181 -18.43 -9.17 -23.06
N THR A 182 -18.59 -10.45 -23.41
CA THR A 182 -19.91 -11.07 -23.64
C THR A 182 -20.77 -11.01 -22.38
N MET A 183 -20.18 -11.34 -21.22
CA MET A 183 -20.88 -11.26 -19.94
C MET A 183 -21.18 -9.81 -19.55
N ILE A 184 -20.24 -8.89 -19.75
CA ILE A 184 -20.45 -7.47 -19.48
C ILE A 184 -21.69 -6.93 -20.24
N VAL A 185 -21.77 -7.21 -21.55
CA VAL A 185 -22.88 -6.77 -22.42
C VAL A 185 -24.22 -7.39 -21.99
N ASN A 186 -24.21 -8.66 -21.57
CA ASN A 186 -25.42 -9.36 -21.16
C ASN A 186 -25.91 -8.93 -19.77
N SER A 187 -25.01 -8.49 -18.90
CA SER A 187 -25.28 -8.24 -17.48
C SER A 187 -25.50 -6.77 -17.10
N TYR A 188 -24.91 -5.82 -17.83
CA TYR A 188 -24.87 -4.42 -17.40
C TYR A 188 -25.28 -3.46 -18.53
N PRO A 189 -26.59 -3.29 -18.79
CA PRO A 189 -27.09 -2.53 -19.94
C PRO A 189 -26.87 -1.02 -19.81
N THR A 190 -26.67 -0.50 -18.60
CA THR A 190 -26.47 0.93 -18.31
C THR A 190 -25.26 1.14 -17.39
N PRO A 191 -24.03 0.88 -17.88
CA PRO A 191 -22.81 0.84 -17.06
C PRO A 191 -22.51 2.15 -16.33
N VAL A 192 -22.75 3.31 -16.96
CA VAL A 192 -22.59 4.62 -16.29
C VAL A 192 -23.59 4.80 -15.15
N ALA A 193 -24.84 4.37 -15.32
CA ALA A 193 -25.85 4.46 -14.27
C ALA A 193 -25.52 3.53 -13.09
N LEU A 194 -25.03 2.32 -13.39
CA LEU A 194 -24.49 1.39 -12.40
C LEU A 194 -23.31 2.02 -11.64
N ALA A 195 -22.33 2.57 -12.36
CA ALA A 195 -21.17 3.22 -11.76
C ALA A 195 -21.54 4.42 -10.89
N ASN A 196 -22.57 5.19 -11.24
CA ASN A 196 -23.06 6.29 -10.40
C ASN A 196 -23.71 5.80 -9.10
N ALA A 197 -24.30 4.60 -9.12
CA ALA A 197 -24.86 3.98 -7.93
C ALA A 197 -23.80 3.33 -7.02
N LEU A 198 -22.59 3.07 -7.49
CA LEU A 198 -21.52 2.40 -6.74
C LEU A 198 -20.42 3.38 -6.32
N ASP A 199 -19.79 3.14 -5.16
CA ASP A 199 -18.63 3.90 -4.69
C ASP A 199 -17.41 3.47 -5.52
N PHE A 200 -17.28 2.16 -5.75
CA PHE A 200 -16.31 1.55 -6.65
C PHE A 200 -16.80 0.20 -7.18
N ILE A 201 -16.14 -0.28 -8.22
CA ILE A 201 -16.43 -1.52 -8.95
C ILE A 201 -15.16 -2.38 -8.96
N ASN A 202 -15.32 -3.64 -8.58
CA ASN A 202 -14.26 -4.65 -8.59
C ASN A 202 -14.38 -5.47 -9.89
N VAL A 203 -13.51 -5.22 -10.87
CA VAL A 203 -13.52 -5.96 -12.14
C VAL A 203 -12.68 -7.21 -11.96
N LEU A 204 -13.30 -8.39 -12.05
CA LEU A 204 -12.64 -9.68 -11.79
C LEU A 204 -11.81 -10.12 -13.01
N THR A 205 -10.67 -9.47 -13.24
CA THR A 205 -9.76 -9.71 -14.38
C THR A 205 -8.86 -10.94 -14.19
N PHE A 206 -9.46 -12.04 -13.76
CA PHE A 206 -8.83 -13.34 -13.58
C PHE A 206 -9.87 -14.45 -13.76
N GLY A 207 -9.41 -15.68 -13.98
CA GLY A 207 -10.29 -16.81 -14.31
C GLY A 207 -10.81 -16.76 -15.74
N PHE A 208 -10.11 -16.08 -16.65
CA PHE A 208 -10.43 -16.02 -18.07
C PHE A 208 -10.38 -17.40 -18.76
N HIS A 209 -9.50 -18.26 -18.25
CA HIS A 209 -9.29 -19.63 -18.66
C HIS A 209 -9.39 -20.53 -17.43
N ASP A 210 -10.16 -21.61 -17.58
CA ASP A 210 -10.46 -22.54 -16.49
C ASP A 210 -9.63 -23.83 -16.60
N PRO A 211 -9.43 -24.57 -15.49
CA PRO A 211 -8.65 -25.80 -15.46
C PRO A 211 -9.15 -26.94 -16.38
N SER A 212 -10.37 -26.87 -16.90
CA SER A 212 -10.93 -27.84 -17.84
C SER A 212 -10.66 -27.51 -19.31
N SER A 213 -9.98 -26.39 -19.59
CA SER A 213 -9.54 -26.02 -20.94
C SER A 213 -8.68 -27.14 -21.54
N ALA A 214 -8.94 -27.50 -22.80
CA ALA A 214 -8.20 -28.54 -23.54
C ALA A 214 -6.76 -28.13 -23.91
N VAL A 215 -6.40 -26.87 -23.66
CA VAL A 215 -5.08 -26.32 -23.88
C VAL A 215 -4.65 -25.45 -22.71
N THR A 216 -3.35 -25.35 -22.46
CA THR A 216 -2.80 -24.44 -21.46
C THR A 216 -3.05 -23.00 -21.86
N ALA A 217 -3.49 -22.20 -20.90
CA ALA A 217 -3.67 -20.76 -21.07
C ALA A 217 -3.57 -20.08 -19.72
N HIS A 218 -2.97 -18.89 -19.71
CA HIS A 218 -2.86 -18.10 -18.49
C HIS A 218 -4.24 -17.58 -18.06
N HIS A 219 -4.58 -17.63 -16.77
CA HIS A 219 -5.93 -17.28 -16.29
C HIS A 219 -6.14 -15.78 -16.03
N SER A 220 -5.06 -14.99 -15.92
CA SER A 220 -5.09 -13.55 -15.62
C SER A 220 -4.13 -12.72 -16.53
N PRO A 221 -4.05 -12.97 -17.85
CA PRO A 221 -3.07 -12.31 -18.71
C PRO A 221 -3.30 -10.78 -18.76
N LEU A 222 -2.23 -9.99 -18.79
CA LEU A 222 -2.33 -8.53 -18.94
C LEU A 222 -2.76 -8.19 -20.38
N GLY A 223 -1.98 -8.65 -21.36
CA GLY A 223 -2.19 -8.45 -22.80
C GLY A 223 -2.65 -9.71 -23.54
N ALA A 224 -2.90 -9.58 -24.84
CA ALA A 224 -3.22 -10.70 -25.73
C ALA A 224 -1.94 -11.29 -26.34
N LEU A 225 -1.94 -12.59 -26.66
CA LEU A 225 -0.86 -13.19 -27.44
C LEU A 225 -0.80 -12.58 -28.84
N SER A 226 0.40 -12.38 -29.37
CA SER A 226 0.61 -11.92 -30.75
C SER A 226 -0.01 -12.86 -31.78
N SER A 227 -0.03 -14.16 -31.49
CA SER A 227 -0.69 -15.19 -32.31
C SER A 227 -2.22 -15.10 -32.32
N ASN A 228 -2.82 -14.39 -31.37
CA ASN A 228 -4.25 -14.16 -31.27
C ASN A 228 -4.56 -12.75 -30.75
N ALA A 229 -4.11 -11.72 -31.48
CA ALA A 229 -4.27 -10.32 -31.08
C ALA A 229 -5.76 -9.86 -30.97
N ALA A 230 -6.71 -10.66 -31.46
CA ALA A 230 -8.14 -10.41 -31.32
C ALA A 230 -8.73 -10.95 -30.01
N ASP A 231 -7.93 -11.60 -29.16
CA ASP A 231 -8.39 -12.11 -27.87
C ASP A 231 -8.88 -10.97 -26.97
N THR A 232 -10.07 -11.17 -26.41
CA THR A 232 -10.71 -10.20 -25.51
C THR A 232 -10.66 -10.66 -24.05
N LYS A 233 -10.13 -11.86 -23.79
CA LYS A 233 -9.99 -12.45 -22.46
C LYS A 233 -8.69 -12.02 -21.78
N THR A 234 -8.50 -10.71 -21.70
CA THR A 234 -7.29 -10.10 -21.13
C THR A 234 -7.66 -8.98 -20.18
N THR A 235 -6.78 -8.73 -19.21
CA THR A 235 -6.96 -7.68 -18.21
C THR A 235 -7.03 -6.30 -18.85
N GLU A 236 -6.11 -5.99 -19.77
CA GLU A 236 -6.10 -4.71 -20.48
C GLU A 236 -7.38 -4.51 -21.29
N TYR A 237 -7.84 -5.54 -22.02
CA TYR A 237 -9.06 -5.43 -22.82
C TYR A 237 -10.27 -5.13 -21.92
N ALA A 238 -10.44 -5.93 -20.85
CA ALA A 238 -11.57 -5.80 -19.93
C ALA A 238 -11.62 -4.41 -19.28
N MET A 239 -10.49 -3.93 -18.78
CA MET A 239 -10.40 -2.64 -18.09
C MET A 239 -10.62 -1.47 -19.06
N ASN A 240 -10.04 -1.53 -20.27
CA ASN A 240 -10.30 -0.52 -21.31
C ASN A 240 -11.76 -0.53 -21.77
N TYR A 241 -12.38 -1.71 -21.89
CA TYR A 241 -13.78 -1.82 -22.29
C TYR A 241 -14.70 -1.16 -21.25
N TRP A 242 -14.51 -1.44 -19.96
CA TRP A 242 -15.25 -0.78 -18.89
C TRP A 242 -15.04 0.74 -18.87
N ALA A 243 -13.79 1.19 -18.96
CA ALA A 243 -13.47 2.61 -18.80
C ALA A 243 -13.79 3.45 -20.05
N SER A 244 -13.24 3.06 -21.19
CA SER A 244 -13.25 3.84 -22.43
C SER A 244 -14.51 3.60 -23.25
N ASP A 245 -14.85 2.33 -23.49
CA ASP A 245 -15.95 1.98 -24.40
C ASP A 245 -17.32 2.15 -23.74
N LEU A 246 -17.41 1.84 -22.44
CA LEU A 246 -18.64 1.96 -21.65
C LEU A 246 -18.73 3.27 -20.86
N GLY A 247 -17.67 4.08 -20.84
CA GLY A 247 -17.64 5.40 -20.20
C GLY A 247 -17.67 5.38 -18.67
N VAL A 248 -17.28 4.29 -18.02
CA VAL A 248 -17.18 4.25 -16.55
C VAL A 248 -15.94 5.00 -16.10
N PRO A 249 -16.02 5.92 -15.12
CA PRO A 249 -14.85 6.63 -14.62
C PRO A 249 -13.75 5.67 -14.14
N ALA A 250 -12.55 5.78 -14.69
CA ALA A 250 -11.41 4.91 -14.38
C ALA A 250 -11.13 4.82 -12.86
N ALA A 251 -11.19 5.94 -12.15
CA ALA A 251 -10.99 6.02 -10.69
C ALA A 251 -12.00 5.19 -9.85
N LYS A 252 -13.13 4.75 -10.44
CA LYS A 252 -14.08 3.83 -9.78
C LYS A 252 -13.77 2.36 -10.03
N LEU A 253 -12.94 2.02 -11.01
CA LEU A 253 -12.63 0.64 -11.38
C LEU A 253 -11.40 0.16 -10.61
N ASN A 254 -11.53 -0.99 -9.96
CA ASN A 254 -10.40 -1.75 -9.43
C ASN A 254 -10.09 -2.92 -10.36
N MET A 255 -8.81 -3.07 -10.70
CA MET A 255 -8.32 -4.24 -11.44
C MET A 255 -8.23 -5.46 -10.53
N GLY A 256 -8.69 -6.62 -11.01
CA GLY A 256 -8.60 -7.88 -10.29
C GLY A 256 -7.21 -8.51 -10.35
N ILE A 257 -6.68 -8.89 -9.20
CA ILE A 257 -5.44 -9.63 -9.03
C ILE A 257 -5.74 -10.94 -8.28
N ALA A 258 -5.22 -12.07 -8.76
CA ALA A 258 -5.47 -13.38 -8.19
C ALA A 258 -4.25 -13.88 -7.42
N ALA A 259 -4.39 -14.13 -6.13
CA ALA A 259 -3.37 -14.80 -5.30
C ALA A 259 -3.45 -16.34 -5.46
N TYR A 260 -3.77 -16.81 -6.66
CA TYR A 260 -3.87 -18.22 -7.03
C TYR A 260 -3.49 -18.38 -8.51
N GLY A 261 -3.18 -19.59 -8.92
CA GLY A 261 -2.92 -19.96 -10.31
C GLY A 261 -3.85 -21.06 -10.80
N VAL A 262 -3.88 -21.22 -12.13
CA VAL A 262 -4.62 -22.29 -12.81
C VAL A 262 -3.63 -23.31 -13.35
N ALA A 263 -3.81 -24.56 -12.94
CA ALA A 263 -2.91 -25.66 -13.22
C ALA A 263 -3.56 -26.78 -14.05
N PHE A 264 -2.80 -27.32 -15.00
CA PHE A 264 -3.22 -28.35 -15.94
C PHE A 264 -2.24 -29.53 -15.95
N ASN A 265 -2.74 -30.72 -16.25
CA ASN A 265 -1.88 -31.84 -16.64
C ASN A 265 -1.60 -31.77 -18.15
N LEU A 266 -0.33 -31.76 -18.54
CA LEU A 266 0.08 -31.77 -19.94
C LEU A 266 -0.10 -33.18 -20.53
N THR A 267 -0.55 -33.24 -21.79
CA THR A 267 -0.58 -34.51 -22.53
C THR A 267 0.83 -34.96 -22.93
N ASP A 268 1.69 -33.99 -23.26
CA ASP A 268 3.10 -34.21 -23.60
C ASP A 268 3.95 -33.16 -22.86
N PRO A 269 4.69 -33.55 -21.80
CA PRO A 269 5.54 -32.63 -21.03
C PRO A 269 6.62 -31.91 -21.84
N SER A 270 6.97 -32.41 -23.04
CA SER A 270 7.94 -31.75 -23.93
C SER A 270 7.35 -30.55 -24.69
N VAL A 271 6.02 -30.41 -24.70
CA VAL A 271 5.29 -29.31 -25.32
C VAL A 271 4.51 -28.58 -24.22
N SER A 272 5.05 -27.45 -23.75
CA SER A 272 4.57 -26.81 -22.52
C SER A 272 4.36 -25.30 -22.62
N GLY A 273 4.49 -24.72 -23.82
CA GLY A 273 4.14 -23.32 -24.06
C GLY A 273 2.62 -23.07 -24.00
N PRO A 274 2.18 -21.80 -24.04
CA PRO A 274 0.77 -21.46 -24.17
C PRO A 274 0.12 -22.16 -25.37
N GLY A 275 -1.05 -22.76 -25.17
CA GLY A 275 -1.75 -23.54 -26.19
C GLY A 275 -1.36 -25.02 -26.25
N ALA A 276 -0.48 -25.50 -25.37
CA ALA A 276 -0.12 -26.92 -25.27
C ALA A 276 -1.33 -27.77 -24.86
N ALA A 277 -1.47 -28.97 -25.41
CA ALA A 277 -2.61 -29.85 -25.14
C ALA A 277 -2.60 -30.38 -23.71
N THR A 278 -3.76 -30.35 -23.04
CA THR A 278 -3.93 -30.79 -21.65
C THR A 278 -4.80 -32.05 -21.59
N SER A 279 -4.59 -32.88 -20.56
CA SER A 279 -5.47 -34.01 -20.24
C SER A 279 -6.52 -33.66 -19.18
N GLY A 280 -6.61 -32.39 -18.80
CA GLY A 280 -7.53 -31.87 -17.79
C GLY A 280 -6.83 -31.09 -16.67
N PRO A 281 -7.55 -30.81 -15.56
CA PRO A 281 -6.99 -30.10 -14.42
C PRO A 281 -5.84 -30.87 -13.80
N ALA A 282 -4.86 -30.13 -13.25
CA ALA A 282 -3.86 -30.71 -12.36
C ALA A 282 -4.52 -31.24 -11.07
N GLU A 283 -3.78 -32.05 -10.32
CA GLU A 283 -4.25 -32.56 -9.03
C GLU A 283 -4.51 -31.42 -8.03
N GLU A 284 -5.30 -31.73 -7.00
CA GLU A 284 -5.54 -30.82 -5.87
C GLU A 284 -4.21 -30.48 -5.17
N GLY A 285 -4.04 -29.22 -4.81
CA GLY A 285 -2.87 -28.75 -4.08
C GLY A 285 -2.76 -29.36 -2.68
N CYS A 286 -1.57 -29.31 -2.08
CA CYS A 286 -1.27 -29.98 -0.81
C CYS A 286 -2.04 -29.46 0.42
N PHE A 287 -2.69 -28.29 0.34
CA PHE A 287 -3.55 -27.73 1.39
C PHE A 287 -5.04 -27.74 1.03
N GLY A 288 -5.33 -28.34 -0.10
CA GLY A 288 -6.64 -28.65 -0.60
C GLY A 288 -7.29 -27.55 -1.42
N GLY A 289 -8.41 -27.88 -2.06
CA GLY A 289 -9.14 -26.97 -2.94
C GLY A 289 -9.59 -27.65 -4.23
N PRO A 290 -10.22 -26.91 -5.16
CA PRO A 290 -10.65 -27.48 -6.42
C PRO A 290 -9.45 -27.96 -7.26
N PRO A 291 -9.54 -29.13 -7.91
CA PRO A 291 -8.51 -29.58 -8.85
C PRO A 291 -8.15 -28.52 -9.89
N GLY A 292 -6.86 -28.32 -10.11
CA GLY A 292 -6.31 -27.34 -11.04
C GLY A 292 -6.39 -25.88 -10.58
N ILE A 293 -6.77 -25.61 -9.32
CA ILE A 293 -6.63 -24.29 -8.70
C ILE A 293 -5.65 -24.41 -7.53
N TRP A 294 -4.52 -23.71 -7.63
CA TRP A 294 -3.51 -23.71 -6.58
C TRP A 294 -3.36 -22.32 -5.99
N SER A 295 -3.34 -22.23 -4.66
CA SER A 295 -3.00 -20.99 -3.95
C SER A 295 -1.57 -20.54 -4.27
N ASN A 296 -1.26 -19.26 -4.06
CA ASN A 296 0.09 -18.74 -4.27
C ASN A 296 1.14 -19.49 -3.43
N TYR A 297 0.80 -19.85 -2.18
CA TYR A 297 1.72 -20.61 -1.34
C TYR A 297 1.91 -22.07 -1.78
N GLU A 298 0.91 -22.70 -2.39
CA GLU A 298 1.09 -24.02 -3.03
C GLU A 298 1.96 -23.94 -4.27
N ILE A 299 1.81 -22.87 -5.06
CA ILE A 299 2.65 -22.61 -6.22
C ILE A 299 4.10 -22.40 -5.80
N CYS A 300 4.37 -21.65 -4.72
CA CYS A 300 5.71 -21.51 -4.17
C CYS A 300 6.36 -22.84 -3.81
N LEU A 301 5.61 -23.77 -3.21
CA LEU A 301 6.10 -25.11 -2.89
C LEU A 301 6.36 -25.93 -4.14
N TYR A 302 5.43 -25.88 -5.10
CA TYR A 302 5.51 -26.63 -6.35
C TYR A 302 6.66 -26.17 -7.23
N THR A 303 6.96 -24.87 -7.21
CA THR A 303 7.99 -24.25 -8.04
C THR A 303 9.33 -24.07 -7.31
N ASP A 304 9.48 -24.61 -6.10
CA ASP A 304 10.75 -24.57 -5.34
C ASP A 304 11.83 -25.35 -6.10
N GLY A 305 12.68 -24.62 -6.83
CA GLY A 305 13.73 -25.18 -7.69
C GLY A 305 13.35 -25.32 -9.17
N ALA A 306 12.09 -25.05 -9.55
CA ALA A 306 11.66 -25.01 -10.95
C ALA A 306 12.05 -23.67 -11.61
N THR A 307 12.36 -23.69 -12.91
CA THR A 307 12.62 -22.46 -13.66
C THR A 307 11.31 -21.94 -14.26
N GLY A 308 10.76 -20.89 -13.66
CA GLY A 308 9.63 -20.16 -14.22
C GLY A 308 9.92 -19.64 -15.64
N GLN A 309 8.90 -19.69 -16.48
CA GLN A 309 8.91 -19.17 -17.85
C GLN A 309 8.08 -17.89 -17.91
N TRP A 310 8.39 -17.00 -18.86
CA TRP A 310 7.69 -15.73 -19.03
C TRP A 310 6.95 -15.67 -20.37
N ILE A 311 5.66 -15.32 -20.34
CA ILE A 311 4.86 -15.05 -21.54
C ILE A 311 4.94 -13.55 -21.83
N ALA A 312 5.92 -13.16 -22.66
CA ALA A 312 6.22 -11.75 -22.92
C ALA A 312 5.00 -10.92 -23.39
N ASP A 313 4.21 -11.45 -24.33
CA ASP A 313 3.03 -10.77 -24.87
C ASP A 313 1.92 -10.54 -23.82
N GLN A 314 1.90 -11.35 -22.76
CA GLN A 314 0.86 -11.32 -21.73
C GLN A 314 1.34 -10.73 -20.40
N SER A 315 2.64 -10.41 -20.26
CA SER A 315 3.28 -9.94 -19.02
C SER A 315 2.97 -10.81 -17.80
N VAL A 316 3.06 -12.13 -17.94
CA VAL A 316 2.74 -13.09 -16.88
C VAL A 316 3.64 -14.33 -16.94
N PRO A 317 3.94 -14.94 -15.79
CA PRO A 317 4.72 -16.16 -15.73
C PRO A 317 3.87 -17.43 -15.92
N TYR A 318 4.54 -18.53 -16.20
CA TYR A 318 4.04 -19.87 -15.92
C TYR A 318 5.19 -20.77 -15.47
N ALA A 319 4.88 -21.89 -14.84
CA ALA A 319 5.87 -22.91 -14.50
C ALA A 319 5.42 -24.28 -14.98
N VAL A 320 6.41 -25.15 -15.20
CA VAL A 320 6.20 -26.53 -15.61
C VAL A 320 7.13 -27.39 -14.77
N GLU A 321 6.56 -28.34 -14.06
CA GLU A 321 7.29 -29.32 -13.25
C GLU A 321 6.51 -30.63 -13.36
N GLU A 322 7.16 -31.80 -13.32
CA GLU A 322 6.51 -33.13 -13.34
C GLU A 322 5.32 -33.34 -14.32
N GLY A 323 5.33 -32.65 -15.48
CA GLY A 323 4.24 -32.72 -16.46
C GLY A 323 2.98 -31.92 -16.11
N GLN A 324 3.00 -31.11 -15.05
CA GLN A 324 1.94 -30.15 -14.75
C GLN A 324 2.40 -28.74 -15.11
N TRP A 325 1.47 -27.97 -15.67
CA TRP A 325 1.66 -26.58 -16.07
C TRP A 325 0.84 -25.70 -15.14
N VAL A 326 1.40 -24.60 -14.63
CA VAL A 326 0.64 -23.62 -13.84
C VAL A 326 0.91 -22.19 -14.30
N GLY A 327 -0.16 -21.45 -14.59
CA GLY A 327 -0.13 -20.02 -14.88
C GLY A 327 -0.59 -19.26 -13.65
N PHE A 328 0.21 -18.30 -13.20
CA PHE A 328 0.04 -17.58 -11.93
C PHE A 328 0.58 -16.16 -12.02
N ASP A 329 0.40 -15.36 -10.97
CA ASP A 329 1.01 -14.02 -10.87
C ASP A 329 2.27 -14.06 -9.98
N ASN A 330 3.35 -13.39 -10.40
CA ASN A 330 4.55 -13.18 -9.60
C ASN A 330 4.81 -11.69 -9.40
N THR A 331 5.90 -11.33 -8.71
CA THR A 331 6.25 -9.92 -8.46
C THR A 331 6.37 -9.10 -9.73
N ALA A 332 6.97 -9.65 -10.80
CA ALA A 332 7.10 -8.95 -12.08
C ALA A 332 5.76 -8.72 -12.79
N SER A 333 4.84 -9.70 -12.80
CA SER A 333 3.50 -9.49 -13.38
C SER A 333 2.65 -8.54 -12.55
N ILE A 334 2.84 -8.53 -11.22
CA ILE A 334 2.23 -7.55 -10.34
C ILE A 334 2.74 -6.14 -10.66
N ASP A 335 4.05 -5.95 -10.86
CA ASP A 335 4.64 -4.65 -11.22
C ASP A 335 4.05 -4.10 -12.53
N ASP A 336 3.95 -4.95 -13.55
CA ASP A 336 3.37 -4.59 -14.85
C ASP A 336 1.88 -4.23 -14.71
N LYS A 337 1.12 -5.00 -13.91
CA LYS A 337 -0.29 -4.73 -13.63
C LYS A 337 -0.49 -3.45 -12.84
N VAL A 338 0.35 -3.16 -11.84
CA VAL A 338 0.30 -1.89 -11.09
C VAL A 338 0.69 -0.70 -11.96
N THR A 339 1.69 -0.87 -12.84
CA THR A 339 2.02 0.13 -13.85
C THR A 339 0.82 0.42 -14.76
N HIS A 340 0.08 -0.61 -15.14
CA HIS A 340 -1.15 -0.44 -15.91
C HIS A 340 -2.25 0.28 -15.11
N ILE A 341 -2.48 -0.10 -13.85
CA ILE A 341 -3.42 0.58 -12.93
C ILE A 341 -3.15 2.08 -12.88
N THR A 342 -1.89 2.43 -12.64
CA THR A 342 -1.47 3.80 -12.35
C THR A 342 -1.43 4.66 -13.60
N THR A 343 -0.89 4.13 -14.70
CA THR A 343 -0.84 4.83 -16.00
C THR A 343 -2.23 5.13 -16.56
N LYS A 344 -3.20 4.24 -16.34
CA LYS A 344 -4.58 4.42 -16.81
C LYS A 344 -5.47 5.20 -15.82
N GLY A 345 -4.95 5.52 -14.63
CA GLY A 345 -5.71 6.20 -13.59
C GLY A 345 -6.88 5.36 -13.04
N TYR A 346 -6.72 4.03 -12.99
CA TYR A 346 -7.68 3.16 -12.33
C TYR A 346 -7.66 3.39 -10.82
N GLY A 347 -8.76 3.08 -10.14
CA GLY A 347 -8.94 3.38 -8.73
C GLY A 347 -8.16 2.51 -7.76
N GLY A 348 -7.51 1.44 -8.25
CA GLY A 348 -6.67 0.54 -7.47
C GLY A 348 -6.82 -0.92 -7.90
N ALA A 349 -6.61 -1.82 -6.93
CA ALA A 349 -6.65 -3.27 -7.13
C ALA A 349 -7.68 -3.95 -6.20
N VAL A 350 -8.23 -5.08 -6.66
CA VAL A 350 -9.01 -6.02 -5.85
C VAL A 350 -8.35 -7.39 -5.89
N VAL A 351 -8.08 -7.97 -4.72
CA VAL A 351 -7.38 -9.24 -4.58
C VAL A 351 -8.35 -10.35 -4.20
N TRP A 352 -8.27 -11.46 -4.93
CA TRP A 352 -8.84 -12.75 -4.54
C TRP A 352 -7.71 -13.76 -4.28
N SER A 353 -7.41 -14.14 -3.04
CA SER A 353 -7.89 -13.61 -1.74
C SER A 353 -6.78 -13.71 -0.69
N LEU A 354 -6.97 -13.08 0.49
CA LEU A 354 -5.99 -13.03 1.57
C LEU A 354 -5.49 -14.41 2.00
N ASP A 355 -6.40 -15.38 2.04
CA ASP A 355 -6.16 -16.75 2.47
C ASP A 355 -5.43 -17.62 1.43
N LEU A 356 -5.14 -17.09 0.25
CA LEU A 356 -4.41 -17.78 -0.82
C LEU A 356 -2.97 -17.25 -0.99
N ASP A 357 -2.63 -16.13 -0.35
CA ASP A 357 -1.25 -15.69 -0.18
C ASP A 357 -0.55 -16.48 0.95
N ASP A 358 0.79 -16.48 1.00
CA ASP A 358 1.54 -17.05 2.11
C ASP A 358 1.47 -16.15 3.35
N PHE A 359 0.29 -16.10 3.97
CA PHE A 359 0.00 -15.25 5.13
C PHE A 359 0.85 -15.59 6.37
N THR A 360 1.54 -16.73 6.37
CA THR A 360 2.43 -17.17 7.46
C THR A 360 3.92 -16.99 7.16
N GLY A 361 4.28 -16.73 5.90
CA GLY A 361 5.65 -16.66 5.40
C GLY A 361 6.43 -17.97 5.43
N ARG A 362 5.75 -19.11 5.53
CA ARG A 362 6.39 -20.42 5.72
C ARG A 362 6.69 -21.16 4.42
N PHE A 363 6.01 -20.79 3.33
CA PHE A 363 5.99 -21.55 2.09
C PHE A 363 6.87 -20.90 1.02
N CYS A 364 6.70 -19.59 0.82
CA CYS A 364 7.44 -18.83 -0.19
C CYS A 364 8.82 -18.35 0.29
N LYS A 365 9.11 -18.46 1.59
CA LYS A 365 10.38 -18.02 2.22
C LYS A 365 10.67 -16.51 2.04
N ASP A 366 9.62 -15.70 1.88
CA ASP A 366 9.70 -14.26 1.55
C ASP A 366 8.89 -13.38 2.53
N GLY A 367 8.84 -13.79 3.80
CA GLY A 367 8.06 -13.09 4.82
C GLY A 367 6.55 -13.30 4.70
N ASN A 368 5.77 -12.62 5.53
CA ASN A 368 4.33 -12.82 5.62
C ASN A 368 3.59 -12.05 4.53
N ASN A 369 2.61 -12.69 3.88
CA ASN A 369 1.80 -12.12 2.80
C ASN A 369 2.67 -11.50 1.69
N PRO A 370 3.65 -12.23 1.13
CA PRO A 370 4.61 -11.65 0.18
C PRO A 370 3.93 -11.11 -1.08
N PHE A 371 2.89 -11.78 -1.58
CA PHE A 371 2.18 -11.36 -2.79
C PHE A 371 1.43 -10.05 -2.58
N ILE A 372 0.66 -9.96 -1.49
CA ILE A 372 -0.20 -8.81 -1.22
C ILE A 372 0.61 -7.63 -0.68
N SER A 373 1.66 -7.89 0.10
CA SER A 373 2.58 -6.84 0.58
C SER A 373 3.32 -6.19 -0.59
N HIS A 374 3.82 -6.98 -1.54
CA HIS A 374 4.43 -6.45 -2.75
C HIS A 374 3.45 -5.60 -3.57
N LEU A 375 2.23 -6.09 -3.79
CA LEU A 375 1.18 -5.32 -4.46
C LEU A 375 0.87 -3.99 -3.74
N LYS A 376 0.79 -4.01 -2.41
CA LYS A 376 0.59 -2.80 -1.60
C LYS A 376 1.74 -1.80 -1.81
N ASP A 377 2.99 -2.26 -1.70
CA ASP A 377 4.15 -1.40 -1.82
C ASP A 377 4.22 -0.72 -3.19
N GLN A 378 3.93 -1.45 -4.26
CA GLN A 378 3.86 -0.89 -5.62
C GLN A 378 2.74 0.15 -5.77
N LEU A 379 1.55 -0.13 -5.23
CA LEU A 379 0.42 0.81 -5.29
C LEU A 379 0.68 2.09 -4.48
N ASP A 380 1.34 1.97 -3.33
CA ASP A 380 1.72 3.09 -2.46
C ASP A 380 2.82 3.93 -3.13
N ALA A 381 3.85 3.29 -3.67
CA ALA A 381 4.92 3.96 -4.40
C ALA A 381 4.36 4.81 -5.55
N ALA A 382 3.40 4.27 -6.31
CA ALA A 382 2.80 4.96 -7.43
C ALA A 382 1.80 6.07 -7.05
N SER A 383 1.25 6.06 -5.83
CA SER A 383 0.30 7.08 -5.35
C SER A 383 0.97 8.40 -4.93
N THR A 384 2.31 8.44 -4.90
CA THR A 384 3.08 9.63 -4.55
C THR A 384 3.44 10.44 -5.81
N PRO A 385 2.94 11.69 -6.01
CA PRO A 385 3.22 12.46 -7.22
C PRO A 385 4.71 12.84 -7.29
N ASN A 386 5.42 12.32 -8.30
CA ASN A 386 6.80 12.69 -8.64
C ASN A 386 7.78 12.73 -7.46
N ALA A 387 8.00 11.57 -6.84
CA ALA A 387 9.38 11.12 -6.65
C ALA A 387 9.71 10.16 -7.81
N GLY A 388 9.99 10.73 -8.98
CA GLY A 388 10.40 9.91 -10.13
C GLY A 388 11.59 9.04 -9.76
N SER A 389 11.39 7.72 -9.83
CA SER A 389 12.41 6.73 -10.22
C SER A 389 13.76 6.82 -9.50
N VAL A 390 13.85 6.38 -8.23
CA VAL A 390 15.16 5.99 -7.67
C VAL A 390 15.15 4.79 -6.71
N CYS A 391 14.00 4.15 -6.43
CA CYS A 391 13.88 3.22 -5.30
C CYS A 391 13.44 1.78 -5.60
N SER A 392 13.30 1.37 -6.86
CA SER A 392 12.81 0.03 -7.21
C SER A 392 13.85 -1.11 -7.16
N GLY A 393 15.12 -0.83 -6.82
CA GLY A 393 16.21 -1.83 -6.89
C GLY A 393 16.82 -2.26 -5.55
N GLY A 394 16.26 -1.84 -4.41
CA GLY A 394 16.91 -2.02 -3.11
C GLY A 394 18.15 -1.13 -2.92
N SER A 395 18.71 -1.14 -1.70
CA SER A 395 19.92 -0.36 -1.39
C SER A 395 21.12 -0.98 -2.12
N GLY A 396 21.85 -0.21 -2.93
CA GLY A 396 22.94 -0.78 -3.73
C GLY A 396 23.77 0.25 -4.50
N ARG A 397 24.88 -0.24 -5.07
CA ARG A 397 25.74 0.51 -6.00
C ARG A 397 25.22 0.31 -7.42
N PHE A 398 24.69 1.37 -8.03
CA PHE A 398 24.23 1.35 -9.42
C PHE A 398 25.32 1.90 -10.35
N PRO A 399 25.65 1.22 -11.47
CA PRO A 399 26.64 1.72 -12.43
C PRO A 399 26.22 3.09 -12.98
N ASN A 400 27.15 4.04 -13.04
CA ASN A 400 26.90 5.34 -13.64
C ASN A 400 26.85 5.21 -15.18
N PRO A 401 25.73 5.54 -15.85
CA PRO A 401 25.62 5.41 -17.30
C PRO A 401 26.56 6.32 -18.09
N ALA A 402 27.13 7.35 -17.45
CA ALA A 402 28.08 8.27 -18.06
C ALA A 402 29.56 7.84 -17.86
N ASP A 403 29.83 6.93 -16.94
CA ASP A 403 31.18 6.45 -16.61
C ASP A 403 31.10 5.09 -15.88
N GLU A 404 31.38 4.01 -16.61
CA GLU A 404 31.32 2.62 -16.12
C GLU A 404 32.29 2.33 -14.96
N THR A 405 33.21 3.25 -14.63
CA THR A 405 34.12 3.13 -13.48
C THR A 405 33.56 3.71 -12.18
N THR A 406 32.37 4.32 -12.22
CA THR A 406 31.73 4.99 -11.07
C THR A 406 30.34 4.43 -10.77
N PHE A 407 29.93 4.52 -9.50
CA PHE A 407 28.64 3.99 -9.02
C PHE A 407 27.87 5.04 -8.22
N TYR A 408 26.56 5.12 -8.40
CA TYR A 408 25.67 5.84 -7.51
C TYR A 408 25.29 4.96 -6.32
N SER A 409 25.47 5.45 -5.11
CA SER A 409 24.98 4.81 -3.88
C SER A 409 23.66 5.47 -3.48
N PHE A 410 22.56 4.72 -3.49
CA PHE A 410 21.22 5.20 -3.13
C PHE A 410 20.61 4.35 -2.01
N SER A 411 19.90 4.98 -1.07
CA SER A 411 19.21 4.30 0.04
C SER A 411 17.89 5.04 0.35
N CYS A 412 16.78 4.29 0.34
CA CYS A 412 15.42 4.83 0.37
C CYS A 412 14.80 4.92 1.77
N ASN A 413 15.57 4.58 2.81
CA ASN A 413 15.29 4.97 4.20
C ASN A 413 16.48 5.79 4.68
N ASN A 414 16.23 6.90 5.37
CA ASN A 414 17.32 7.60 6.05
C ASN A 414 17.88 6.68 7.14
N LEU A 415 18.98 5.96 6.85
CA LEU A 415 19.74 5.25 7.86
C LEU A 415 20.64 6.27 8.58
N VAL A 416 20.14 6.76 9.71
CA VAL A 416 20.81 7.76 10.55
C VAL A 416 21.63 7.07 11.63
N CYS A 417 22.95 7.23 11.58
CA CYS A 417 23.88 6.63 12.54
C CYS A 417 24.48 7.68 13.44
N TYR A 418 24.54 7.42 14.75
CA TYR A 418 25.26 8.26 15.68
C TYR A 418 26.73 7.84 15.77
N TYR A 419 27.63 8.81 15.61
CA TYR A 419 29.02 8.66 16.00
C TYR A 419 29.22 9.30 17.39
N ASN A 420 29.46 8.47 18.40
CA ASN A 420 29.82 8.94 19.74
C ASN A 420 31.32 9.30 19.77
N ARG A 421 31.65 10.57 20.05
CA ARG A 421 33.05 11.06 20.13
C ARG A 421 33.94 10.24 21.07
N GLU A 422 33.39 9.63 22.11
CA GLU A 422 34.16 8.81 23.06
C GLU A 422 34.78 7.58 22.38
N ALA A 423 34.25 7.14 21.24
CA ALA A 423 34.82 6.05 20.45
C ALA A 423 36.25 6.35 19.99
N ALA A 424 36.59 7.62 19.75
CA ALA A 424 37.95 8.04 19.37
C ALA A 424 38.97 7.72 20.48
N THR A 425 38.57 7.80 21.75
CA THR A 425 39.44 7.43 22.89
C THR A 425 39.77 5.95 22.94
N ARG A 426 38.96 5.12 22.27
CA ARG A 426 39.14 3.67 22.12
C ARG A 426 39.78 3.29 20.77
N GLY A 427 40.29 4.28 20.02
CA GLY A 427 40.94 4.08 18.73
C GLY A 427 39.99 3.94 17.53
N PHE A 428 38.70 4.24 17.70
CA PHE A 428 37.72 4.26 16.60
C PHE A 428 37.37 5.71 16.24
N THR A 429 38.08 6.27 15.26
CA THR A 429 37.86 7.63 14.76
C THR A 429 36.87 7.62 13.57
N PRO A 430 36.36 8.78 13.13
CA PRO A 430 35.48 8.84 11.96
C PRO A 430 36.13 8.25 10.70
N ALA A 431 37.46 8.29 10.57
CA ALA A 431 38.18 7.65 9.47
C ALA A 431 37.99 6.12 9.41
N ASN A 432 37.54 5.47 10.49
CA ASN A 432 37.23 4.04 10.52
C ASN A 432 35.80 3.70 10.07
N ILE A 433 34.94 4.71 9.85
CA ILE A 433 33.55 4.51 9.44
C ILE A 433 33.51 4.21 7.94
N ASP A 434 32.81 3.15 7.56
CA ASP A 434 32.45 2.94 6.16
C ASP A 434 31.44 4.02 5.72
N PRO A 435 31.81 4.93 4.81
CA PRO A 435 30.96 6.04 4.38
C PRO A 435 29.69 5.58 3.63
N GLY A 436 29.60 4.31 3.22
CA GLY A 436 28.40 3.71 2.61
C GLY A 436 27.42 3.10 3.61
N LEU A 437 27.79 2.97 4.89
CA LEU A 437 26.97 2.28 5.90
C LEU A 437 25.67 3.03 6.23
N CYS A 438 25.71 4.35 6.21
CA CYS A 438 24.62 5.21 6.69
C CYS A 438 24.37 6.33 5.68
N THR A 439 23.12 6.77 5.55
CA THR A 439 22.80 7.94 4.70
C THR A 439 23.09 9.25 5.42
N HIS A 440 22.95 9.23 6.75
CA HIS A 440 23.24 10.35 7.62
C HIS A 440 24.14 9.88 8.77
N ILE A 441 25.18 10.64 9.10
CA ILE A 441 25.93 10.44 10.34
C ILE A 441 25.79 11.67 11.22
N VAL A 442 25.34 11.46 12.45
CA VAL A 442 25.20 12.48 13.48
C VAL A 442 26.38 12.40 14.43
N PHE A 443 27.20 13.45 14.49
CA PHE A 443 28.29 13.54 15.45
C PHE A 443 27.73 13.94 16.82
N GLY A 444 27.84 13.05 17.80
CA GLY A 444 27.52 13.31 19.21
C GLY A 444 28.79 13.60 20.02
N PHE A 445 28.94 14.74 20.70
CA PHE A 445 28.03 15.89 20.80
C PHE A 445 28.82 17.22 20.86
N ALA A 446 28.14 18.32 20.54
CA ALA A 446 28.53 19.70 20.83
C ALA A 446 27.78 20.21 22.08
N ALA A 447 28.21 21.36 22.60
CA ALA A 447 27.65 22.00 23.79
C ALA A 447 27.17 23.43 23.52
N VAL A 448 26.51 24.01 24.52
CA VAL A 448 26.14 25.43 24.56
C VAL A 448 26.99 26.13 25.61
N ASN A 449 27.73 27.19 25.23
CA ASN A 449 28.60 27.94 26.14
C ASN A 449 27.80 28.92 27.03
N ASN A 450 28.48 29.70 27.86
CA ASN A 450 27.85 30.69 28.75
C ASN A 450 27.25 31.90 28.01
N GLN A 451 27.60 32.08 26.74
CA GLN A 451 27.08 33.12 25.86
C GLN A 451 25.85 32.63 25.07
N ASN A 452 25.39 31.40 25.32
CA ASN A 452 24.32 30.72 24.59
C ASN A 452 24.67 30.42 23.13
N GLU A 453 25.95 30.17 22.86
CA GLU A 453 26.45 29.85 21.52
C GLU A 453 26.86 28.39 21.43
N LEU A 454 26.73 27.80 20.24
CA LEU A 454 27.20 26.45 19.96
C LEU A 454 28.73 26.39 20.05
N THR A 455 29.25 25.39 20.75
CA THR A 455 30.69 25.18 20.94
C THR A 455 31.08 23.71 20.95
N ALA A 456 32.32 23.41 20.58
CA ALA A 456 32.88 22.06 20.70
C ALA A 456 33.06 21.67 22.18
N THR A 457 33.01 20.37 22.48
CA THR A 457 33.19 19.87 23.86
C THR A 457 34.66 19.71 24.23
N ALA A 458 35.53 19.52 23.23
CA ALA A 458 36.97 19.47 23.41
C ALA A 458 37.72 20.07 22.20
N PRO A 459 38.95 20.58 22.40
CA PRO A 459 39.79 21.07 21.30
C PRO A 459 40.06 20.03 20.22
N THR A 460 40.08 18.74 20.57
CA THR A 460 40.29 17.63 19.64
C THR A 460 39.09 17.38 18.72
N ASP A 461 37.90 17.88 19.06
CA ASP A 461 36.70 17.62 18.28
C ASP A 461 36.82 18.22 16.87
N THR A 462 37.53 19.34 16.68
CA THR A 462 37.73 19.96 15.36
C THR A 462 38.43 19.01 14.37
N ALA A 463 39.38 18.21 14.84
CA ALA A 463 40.03 17.19 14.01
C ALA A 463 39.03 16.08 13.63
N LEU A 464 38.22 15.62 14.59
CA LEU A 464 37.20 14.59 14.35
C LEU A 464 36.06 15.10 13.45
N PHE A 465 35.66 16.36 13.56
CA PHE A 465 34.70 16.98 12.63
C PHE A 465 35.25 16.98 11.21
N THR A 466 36.54 17.32 11.06
CA THR A 466 37.21 17.30 9.77
C THR A 466 37.24 15.89 9.20
N GLU A 467 37.64 14.88 10.00
CA GLU A 467 37.63 13.47 9.58
C GLU A 467 36.24 12.99 9.17
N LEU A 468 35.20 13.27 9.97
CA LEU A 468 33.83 12.89 9.66
C LEU A 468 33.36 13.53 8.36
N ASN A 469 33.62 14.82 8.18
CA ASN A 469 33.18 15.52 6.98
C ASN A 469 34.00 15.10 5.75
N ASN A 470 35.23 14.62 5.92
CA ASN A 470 36.02 14.05 4.83
C ASN A 470 35.45 12.72 4.30
N LEU A 471 34.60 12.01 5.06
CA LEU A 471 33.90 10.81 4.57
C LEU A 471 33.05 11.12 3.32
N LYS A 472 32.60 12.36 3.17
CA LYS A 472 31.86 12.83 1.99
C LYS A 472 32.68 12.81 0.71
N ASN A 473 34.01 12.83 0.81
CA ASN A 473 34.90 12.67 -0.35
C ASN A 473 34.82 11.24 -0.91
N SER A 474 34.45 10.26 -0.08
CA SER A 474 34.24 8.86 -0.48
C SER A 474 32.78 8.54 -0.76
N ASN A 475 31.84 9.31 -0.20
CA ASN A 475 30.41 9.22 -0.50
C ASN A 475 29.79 10.63 -0.56
N ALA A 476 29.66 11.19 -1.77
CA ALA A 476 29.10 12.53 -1.96
C ALA A 476 27.63 12.68 -1.52
N ASN A 477 26.90 11.56 -1.39
CA ASN A 477 25.50 11.53 -0.97
C ASN A 477 25.36 11.53 0.57
N LEU A 478 26.43 11.25 1.32
CA LEU A 478 26.42 11.22 2.78
C LEU A 478 26.11 12.61 3.36
N LYS A 479 25.12 12.66 4.25
CA LYS A 479 24.83 13.85 5.05
C LYS A 479 25.43 13.71 6.45
N THR A 480 25.98 14.81 6.96
CA THR A 480 26.66 14.85 8.25
C THR A 480 26.00 15.94 9.09
N LEU A 481 25.51 15.56 10.27
CA LEU A 481 24.88 16.48 11.21
C LEU A 481 25.69 16.55 12.49
N LEU A 482 25.60 17.68 13.20
CA LEU A 482 26.18 17.83 14.53
C LEU A 482 25.05 17.80 15.56
N ALA A 483 25.10 16.88 16.53
CA ALA A 483 24.18 16.88 17.64
C ALA A 483 24.66 17.83 18.75
N VAL A 484 23.78 18.68 19.27
CA VAL A 484 24.02 19.48 20.48
C VAL A 484 23.21 18.91 21.64
N GLY A 485 23.84 18.76 22.80
CA GLY A 485 23.20 18.19 23.99
C GLY A 485 23.67 16.77 24.31
N GLY A 486 22.73 15.86 24.51
CA GLY A 486 22.98 14.45 24.81
C GLY A 486 22.85 14.07 26.29
N PRO A 487 23.05 12.78 26.64
CA PRO A 487 22.73 12.24 27.97
C PRO A 487 23.49 12.86 29.15
N ALA A 488 24.71 13.36 28.92
CA ALA A 488 25.57 13.95 29.96
C ALA A 488 25.55 15.48 29.95
N PHE A 489 24.63 16.10 29.20
CA PHE A 489 24.55 17.54 29.04
C PHE A 489 23.78 18.22 30.18
N ASP A 490 24.24 19.40 30.59
CA ASP A 490 23.52 20.25 31.54
C ASP A 490 22.31 20.91 30.88
N ASN A 491 21.13 20.33 31.08
CA ASN A 491 19.88 20.81 30.50
C ASN A 491 19.53 22.26 30.87
N GLN A 492 20.05 22.83 31.96
CA GLN A 492 19.83 24.24 32.30
C GLN A 492 20.44 25.18 31.27
N LYS A 493 21.45 24.74 30.51
CA LYS A 493 21.99 25.47 29.36
C LYS A 493 20.97 25.64 28.24
N PHE A 494 20.18 24.59 27.96
CA PHE A 494 19.10 24.72 26.97
C PHE A 494 18.04 25.69 27.47
N SER A 495 17.56 25.54 28.71
CA SER A 495 16.58 26.46 29.32
C SER A 495 17.05 27.92 29.28
N SER A 496 18.33 28.17 29.59
CA SER A 496 18.94 29.51 29.52
C SER A 496 19.00 30.05 28.09
N MET A 497 19.37 29.20 27.13
CA MET A 497 19.48 29.57 25.72
C MET A 497 18.10 29.90 25.12
N VAL A 498 17.05 29.13 25.45
CA VAL A 498 15.72 29.37 24.90
C VAL A 498 14.90 30.42 25.65
N ALA A 499 15.43 30.97 26.76
CA ALA A 499 14.72 31.85 27.67
C ALA A 499 14.14 33.11 27.03
N SER A 500 14.77 33.62 25.96
CA SER A 500 14.35 34.82 25.23
C SER A 500 14.62 34.71 23.72
N SER A 501 13.91 35.51 22.91
CA SER A 501 14.20 35.61 21.46
C SER A 501 15.64 36.08 21.18
N LYS A 502 16.20 36.95 22.03
CA LYS A 502 17.60 37.42 21.89
C LYS A 502 18.60 36.28 22.04
N THR A 503 18.42 35.42 23.04
CA THR A 503 19.32 34.29 23.30
C THR A 503 19.16 33.19 22.26
N ARG A 504 17.94 32.92 21.78
CA ARG A 504 17.71 32.02 20.63
C ARG A 504 18.34 32.54 19.35
N SER A 505 18.18 33.83 19.04
CA SER A 505 18.82 34.44 17.87
C SER A 505 20.34 34.33 17.93
N SER A 506 20.96 34.60 19.10
CA SER A 506 22.40 34.41 19.30
C SER A 506 22.83 32.96 19.04
N PHE A 507 22.06 32.00 19.58
CA PHE A 507 22.31 30.58 19.36
C PHE A 507 22.20 30.20 17.87
N ILE A 508 21.11 30.58 17.19
CA ILE A 508 20.88 30.29 15.77
C ILE A 508 22.02 30.83 14.90
N THR A 509 22.45 32.09 15.13
CA THR A 509 23.57 32.67 14.39
C THR A 509 24.87 31.92 14.64
N SER A 510 25.14 31.52 15.89
CA SER A 510 26.33 30.72 16.22
C SER A 510 26.29 29.33 15.58
N VAL A 511 25.12 28.69 15.53
CA VAL A 511 24.92 27.37 14.91
C VAL A 511 25.24 27.43 13.43
N ILE A 512 24.64 28.37 12.69
CA ILE A 512 24.85 28.50 11.24
C ILE A 512 26.34 28.71 10.94
N THR A 513 26.97 29.65 11.66
CA THR A 513 28.40 29.95 11.53
C THR A 513 29.25 28.72 11.81
N PHE A 514 28.95 27.99 12.88
CA PHE A 514 29.71 26.82 13.30
C PHE A 514 29.58 25.65 12.30
N LEU A 515 28.35 25.35 11.85
CA LEU A 515 28.09 24.27 10.91
C LEU A 515 28.78 24.54 9.57
N GLN A 516 28.67 25.76 9.04
CA GLN A 516 29.33 26.16 7.80
C GLN A 516 30.85 26.09 7.92
N SER A 517 31.41 26.62 9.02
CA SER A 517 32.86 26.62 9.25
C SER A 517 33.45 25.22 9.40
N ASN A 518 32.66 24.24 9.86
CA ASN A 518 33.09 22.86 10.07
C ASN A 518 32.53 21.89 9.01
N GLY A 519 31.84 22.40 7.97
CA GLY A 519 31.35 21.63 6.84
C GLY A 519 30.17 20.69 7.13
N PHE A 520 29.40 20.90 8.20
CA PHE A 520 28.21 20.08 8.47
C PHE A 520 27.01 20.48 7.59
N HIS A 521 26.16 19.51 7.30
CA HIS A 521 24.91 19.71 6.55
C HIS A 521 23.72 20.10 7.44
N GLY A 522 23.83 19.99 8.77
CA GLY A 522 22.71 20.28 9.65
C GLY A 522 23.00 20.12 11.14
N LEU A 523 21.99 20.46 11.94
CA LEU A 523 21.97 20.36 13.40
C LEU A 523 20.97 19.29 13.84
N ASN A 524 21.35 18.49 14.82
CA ASN A 524 20.43 17.66 15.60
C ASN A 524 20.29 18.21 17.04
N LEU A 525 19.07 18.54 17.46
CA LEU A 525 18.78 18.95 18.85
C LEU A 525 18.57 17.70 19.72
N ASP A 526 19.46 17.44 20.68
CA ASP A 526 19.32 16.34 21.65
C ASP A 526 19.11 16.88 23.07
N TRP A 527 17.96 17.55 23.29
CA TRP A 527 17.54 18.05 24.60
C TRP A 527 16.68 17.00 25.32
N ARG A 528 17.19 16.52 26.47
CA ARG A 528 16.58 15.43 27.25
C ARG A 528 16.15 15.84 28.68
N TYR A 529 14.98 16.42 28.92
CA TYR A 529 13.94 16.81 27.98
C TYR A 529 13.40 18.22 28.36
N PRO A 530 12.96 19.05 27.39
CA PRO A 530 12.29 20.31 27.73
C PRO A 530 11.03 20.04 28.55
N GLY A 531 10.72 20.82 29.58
CA GLY A 531 9.50 20.60 30.39
C GLY A 531 9.56 19.47 31.44
N ASP A 532 10.60 18.62 31.44
CA ASP A 532 10.81 17.55 32.44
C ASP A 532 11.41 18.10 33.77
N ALA A 533 11.58 17.26 34.79
CA ALA A 533 11.98 17.62 36.16
C ALA A 533 13.27 18.46 36.28
N ASN A 534 14.16 18.42 35.27
CA ASN A 534 15.40 19.20 35.21
C ASN A 534 15.30 20.42 34.27
N SER A 535 14.09 20.81 33.88
CA SER A 535 13.73 21.87 32.93
C SER A 535 12.46 22.62 33.42
N GLN A 536 12.14 23.78 32.85
CA GLN A 536 10.91 24.49 33.21
C GLN A 536 9.74 23.99 32.35
N PRO A 537 8.50 23.87 32.87
CA PRO A 537 7.34 23.49 32.04
C PRO A 537 7.16 24.38 30.80
N ARG A 538 7.52 25.68 30.91
CA ARG A 538 7.49 26.64 29.81
C ARG A 538 8.52 26.35 28.70
N ASP A 539 9.48 25.49 28.97
CA ASP A 539 10.49 25.12 27.98
C ASP A 539 9.92 24.25 26.86
N LYS A 540 8.74 23.64 27.04
CA LYS A 540 7.93 23.06 25.96
C LYS A 540 7.66 24.08 24.85
N ASP A 541 7.01 25.19 25.18
CA ASP A 541 6.65 26.23 24.19
C ASP A 541 7.90 26.94 23.62
N ARG A 542 8.94 27.09 24.46
CA ARG A 542 10.20 27.71 24.04
C ARG A 542 11.01 26.81 23.10
N PHE A 543 10.94 25.49 23.28
CA PHE A 543 11.51 24.53 22.35
C PHE A 543 10.81 24.60 20.99
N THR A 544 9.48 24.70 20.97
CA THR A 544 8.71 24.96 19.73
C THR A 544 9.18 26.23 19.03
N SER A 545 9.30 27.33 19.77
CA SER A 545 9.79 28.61 19.24
C SER A 545 11.19 28.48 18.64
N LEU A 546 12.09 27.77 19.32
CA LEU A 546 13.44 27.51 18.83
C LEU A 546 13.42 26.70 17.52
N CYS A 547 12.65 25.62 17.45
CA CYS A 547 12.55 24.78 16.25
C CYS A 547 12.05 25.59 15.04
N GLN A 548 11.01 26.39 15.21
CA GLN A 548 10.45 27.23 14.15
C GLN A 548 11.42 28.31 13.67
N GLU A 549 12.10 28.99 14.61
CA GLU A 549 13.11 30.02 14.31
C GLU A 549 14.34 29.40 13.61
N LEU A 550 14.84 28.25 14.06
CA LEU A 550 15.90 27.49 13.38
C LEU A 550 15.48 27.06 11.99
N GLN A 551 14.28 26.50 11.83
CA GLN A 551 13.79 26.01 10.55
C GLN A 551 13.64 27.13 9.52
N THR A 552 13.19 28.31 9.95
CA THR A 552 13.14 29.50 9.10
C THR A 552 14.54 29.98 8.71
N ALA A 553 15.46 30.06 9.68
CA ALA A 553 16.83 30.49 9.39
C ALA A 553 17.56 29.50 8.46
N PHE A 554 17.44 28.20 8.70
CA PHE A 554 18.10 27.15 7.90
C PHE A 554 17.58 27.10 6.46
N LYS A 555 16.28 27.37 6.23
CA LYS A 555 15.69 27.50 4.88
C LYS A 555 16.25 28.70 4.10
N ALA A 556 16.75 29.72 4.78
CA ALA A 556 17.34 30.90 4.14
C ALA A 556 18.82 30.70 3.73
N GLU A 557 19.48 29.66 4.24
CA GLU A 557 20.86 29.33 3.88
C GLU A 557 20.97 28.62 2.52
N SER A 558 22.13 28.79 1.86
CA SER A 558 22.46 28.11 0.60
C SER A 558 23.85 27.48 0.69
N PRO A 559 23.97 26.14 0.69
CA PRO A 559 22.88 25.16 0.63
C PRO A 559 22.01 25.18 1.90
N THR A 560 20.74 24.80 1.74
CA THR A 560 19.80 24.67 2.88
C THR A 560 20.34 23.69 3.92
N LEU A 561 20.28 24.09 5.19
CA LEU A 561 20.71 23.27 6.31
C LEU A 561 19.57 22.34 6.79
N ILE A 562 19.93 21.16 7.27
CA ILE A 562 19.01 20.17 7.84
C ILE A 562 18.82 20.43 9.33
N LEU A 563 17.57 20.40 9.81
CA LEU A 563 17.24 20.41 11.23
C LEU A 563 16.62 19.06 11.60
N SER A 564 17.13 18.43 12.66
CA SER A 564 16.51 17.25 13.28
C SER A 564 16.49 17.39 14.80
N ALA A 565 15.72 16.54 15.48
CA ALA A 565 15.70 16.45 16.93
C ALA A 565 15.64 14.99 17.39
N SER A 566 16.28 14.70 18.52
CA SER A 566 16.17 13.42 19.22
C SER A 566 15.13 13.56 20.34
N VAL A 567 14.08 12.74 20.27
CA VAL A 567 12.89 12.87 21.14
C VAL A 567 12.65 11.60 21.95
N SER A 568 11.91 11.73 23.06
CA SER A 568 11.52 10.59 23.89
C SER A 568 10.51 9.68 23.17
N ALA A 569 10.54 8.38 23.49
CA ALA A 569 9.48 7.43 23.14
C ALA A 569 8.43 7.26 24.27
N ASP A 570 8.69 7.83 25.45
CA ASP A 570 7.77 7.79 26.57
C ASP A 570 6.63 8.81 26.37
N LYS A 571 5.39 8.35 26.45
CA LYS A 571 4.21 9.17 26.17
C LYS A 571 4.09 10.37 27.12
N ALA A 572 4.34 10.19 28.42
CA ALA A 572 4.19 11.26 29.38
C ALA A 572 5.23 12.35 29.11
N LEU A 573 6.48 11.96 28.86
CA LEU A 573 7.51 12.89 28.44
C LEU A 573 7.19 13.57 27.11
N ILE A 574 6.63 12.86 26.12
CA ILE A 574 6.22 13.47 24.85
C ILE A 574 5.19 14.58 25.10
N ASP A 575 4.15 14.27 25.88
CA ASP A 575 3.05 15.19 26.18
C ASP A 575 3.53 16.42 26.96
N ASP A 576 4.48 16.23 27.89
CA ASP A 576 5.01 17.29 28.74
C ASP A 576 6.09 18.14 28.05
N SER A 577 6.81 17.56 27.08
CA SER A 577 8.01 18.17 26.51
C SER A 577 7.81 18.83 25.15
N TYR A 578 6.84 18.39 24.34
CA TYR A 578 6.78 18.77 22.93
C TYR A 578 5.39 19.18 22.45
N GLU A 579 5.32 20.24 21.64
CA GLU A 579 4.14 20.53 20.81
C GLU A 579 4.31 19.86 19.44
N VAL A 580 4.19 18.52 19.39
CA VAL A 580 4.56 17.67 18.25
C VAL A 580 4.04 18.20 16.90
N ALA A 581 2.78 18.62 16.83
CA ALA A 581 2.18 19.14 15.60
C ALA A 581 2.80 20.46 15.13
N LEU A 582 3.28 21.31 16.05
CA LEU A 582 3.86 22.61 15.73
C LEU A 582 5.35 22.53 15.39
N ILE A 583 6.06 21.53 15.92
CA ILE A 583 7.47 21.27 15.59
C ILE A 583 7.64 20.45 14.30
N ALA A 584 6.61 19.69 13.90
CA ALA A 584 6.62 18.88 12.67
C ALA A 584 6.11 19.62 11.42
N ALA A 585 5.49 20.80 11.60
CA ALA A 585 5.01 21.67 10.52
C ALA A 585 6.15 22.57 9.98
#